data_AF-A0A838FTZ8-F1
#
_entry.id   AF-A0A838FTZ8-F1
#
_cell.length_a   1.000
_cell.length_b   1.000
_cell.length_c   1.000
_cell.angle_alpha   90.00
_cell.angle_beta   90.00
_cell.angle_gamma   90.00
#
_symmetry.space_group_name_H-M   'P 1'
#
loop_
_entity.id
_entity.type
_entity.pdbx_description
1 polymer ?
#
loop_
_entity_poly.entity_id
_entity_poly.type
_entity_poly.pdbx_seq_one_letter_code
_entity_poly.pdbx_strand_id
1 'polypeptide(L)'
;PAYRDFYRDVGFDLPPAAVFPQSTLQTPRFTGLKYHRITGGSGPKELYHRGPAREAAEAHARHFLQSRLRQLRSLPAIDFQPIVTMPFDAELFGHWWYEGPQFLESFIRQAAANGEELQLTTPGAYLAANPRQEIAAPAASSWGDKGYWRVWLDESNSWIYPHLHTAARRMTELARQHAPEPSTFVDRVLKQLTRELLLAQSSDWAFLIRSGTAKHYATRRTHDHIQRFNTLAEQLSASRVDEAFLSECEQRDNLFPNVNWRHYL
;
A
#
# COMPACT_ATOMS: atom_id res chain seq x y z
N PRO A 1 -18.54 -1.69 23.67
CA PRO A 1 -17.86 -1.79 22.36
C PRO A 1 -18.87 -1.40 21.26
N ALA A 2 -18.53 -0.46 20.36
CA ALA A 2 -19.54 0.19 19.49
C ALA A 2 -19.24 0.18 17.98
N TYR A 3 -17.98 -0.04 17.59
CA TYR A 3 -17.56 0.02 16.18
C TYR A 3 -18.08 -1.14 15.34
N ARG A 4 -18.24 -0.88 14.03
CA ARG A 4 -18.66 -1.89 13.05
C ARG A 4 -17.68 -3.07 13.04
N ASP A 5 -18.20 -4.28 13.00
CA ASP A 5 -17.40 -5.50 12.86
C ASP A 5 -16.98 -5.69 11.39
N PHE A 6 -15.68 -5.81 11.14
CA PHE A 6 -15.15 -5.99 9.79
C PHE A 6 -15.50 -7.36 9.18
N TYR A 7 -15.56 -8.41 10.00
CA TYR A 7 -15.69 -9.79 9.53
C TYR A 7 -17.14 -10.27 9.38
N ARG A 8 -18.11 -9.54 9.94
CA ARG A 8 -19.54 -9.83 9.78
C ARG A 8 -20.11 -9.09 8.58
N ASP A 9 -20.36 -9.82 7.51
CA ASP A 9 -20.82 -9.29 6.23
C ASP A 9 -21.96 -10.15 5.69
N VAL A 10 -22.94 -9.51 5.06
CA VAL A 10 -24.15 -10.20 4.57
C VAL A 10 -23.82 -11.32 3.59
N GLY A 11 -22.75 -11.22 2.82
CA GLY A 11 -22.35 -12.27 1.90
C GLY A 11 -21.87 -13.56 2.55
N PHE A 12 -21.69 -13.58 3.88
CA PHE A 12 -21.46 -14.80 4.68
C PHE A 12 -22.64 -15.15 5.60
N ASP A 13 -23.56 -14.20 5.83
CA ASP A 13 -24.71 -14.39 6.71
C ASP A 13 -25.93 -14.95 5.98
N LEU A 14 -26.07 -14.65 4.69
CA LEU A 14 -27.21 -15.06 3.87
C LEU A 14 -26.78 -16.04 2.76
N PRO A 15 -27.71 -16.87 2.24
CA PRO A 15 -27.43 -17.77 1.13
C PRO A 15 -26.89 -17.00 -0.10
N PRO A 16 -25.81 -17.47 -0.76
CA PRO A 16 -25.21 -16.79 -1.91
C PRO A 16 -26.18 -16.47 -3.05
N ALA A 17 -27.15 -17.35 -3.32
CA ALA A 17 -28.17 -17.12 -4.34
C ALA A 17 -29.06 -15.90 -4.06
N ALA A 18 -29.29 -15.55 -2.78
CA ALA A 18 -30.07 -14.37 -2.41
C ALA A 18 -29.25 -13.08 -2.51
N VAL A 19 -27.94 -13.14 -2.22
CA VAL A 19 -27.05 -11.98 -2.19
C VAL A 19 -26.46 -11.69 -3.58
N PHE A 20 -26.20 -12.72 -4.37
CA PHE A 20 -25.55 -12.65 -5.67
C PHE A 20 -26.37 -13.38 -6.76
N PRO A 21 -27.61 -12.92 -7.05
CA PRO A 21 -28.54 -13.64 -7.93
C PRO A 21 -28.01 -13.82 -9.37
N GLN A 22 -27.13 -12.92 -9.82
CA GLN A 22 -26.56 -12.93 -11.18
C GLN A 22 -25.16 -13.54 -11.25
N SER A 23 -24.60 -13.99 -10.13
CA SER A 23 -23.24 -14.51 -10.07
C SER A 23 -23.20 -15.98 -10.45
N THR A 24 -22.32 -16.34 -11.40
CA THR A 24 -21.99 -17.74 -11.69
C THR A 24 -21.22 -18.40 -10.54
N LEU A 25 -20.48 -17.61 -9.76
CA LEU A 25 -19.79 -18.05 -8.55
C LEU A 25 -20.78 -18.02 -7.37
N GLN A 26 -21.23 -19.19 -6.94
CA GLN A 26 -22.17 -19.38 -5.81
C GLN A 26 -21.43 -19.62 -4.49
N THR A 27 -20.40 -18.83 -4.23
CA THR A 27 -19.56 -18.91 -3.02
C THR A 27 -19.75 -17.66 -2.14
N PRO A 28 -19.77 -17.82 -0.79
CA PRO A 28 -19.77 -16.70 0.14
C PRO A 28 -18.56 -15.79 -0.07
N ARG A 29 -18.77 -14.48 -0.01
CA ARG A 29 -17.73 -13.46 -0.19
C ARG A 29 -18.19 -12.11 0.36
N PHE A 30 -17.26 -11.22 0.63
CA PHE A 30 -17.57 -9.87 1.12
C PHE A 30 -18.42 -9.08 0.12
N THR A 31 -19.50 -8.48 0.61
CA THR A 31 -20.34 -7.50 -0.12
C THR A 31 -19.97 -6.06 0.21
N GLY A 32 -19.34 -5.83 1.38
CA GLY A 32 -19.15 -4.51 1.96
C GLY A 32 -20.32 -4.06 2.84
N LEU A 33 -21.46 -4.76 2.81
CA LEU A 33 -22.62 -4.50 3.65
C LEU A 33 -22.49 -5.29 4.97
N LYS A 34 -22.18 -4.56 6.05
CA LYS A 34 -21.83 -5.11 7.36
C LYS A 34 -22.72 -4.48 8.43
N TYR A 35 -23.60 -5.28 9.03
CA TYR A 35 -24.66 -4.79 9.94
C TYR A 35 -24.41 -5.08 11.43
N HIS A 36 -23.25 -5.63 11.79
CA HIS A 36 -22.94 -5.99 13.16
C HIS A 36 -21.86 -5.09 13.75
N ARG A 37 -21.86 -4.94 15.07
CA ARG A 37 -20.79 -4.28 15.83
C ARG A 37 -19.88 -5.30 16.50
N ILE A 38 -18.67 -4.85 16.83
CA ILE A 38 -17.81 -5.56 17.78
C ILE A 38 -18.56 -5.61 19.12
N THR A 39 -18.80 -6.82 19.62
CA THR A 39 -19.64 -7.05 20.81
C THR A 39 -18.83 -7.46 22.05
N GLY A 40 -17.63 -8.00 21.85
CA GLY A 40 -16.79 -8.58 22.91
C GLY A 40 -17.16 -10.04 23.19
N GLY A 41 -16.20 -10.82 23.71
CA GLY A 41 -16.39 -12.25 23.97
C GLY A 41 -16.59 -13.11 22.72
N SER A 42 -16.89 -14.41 22.94
CA SER A 42 -17.16 -15.41 21.89
C SER A 42 -18.63 -15.56 21.53
N GLY A 43 -19.51 -14.71 22.08
CA GLY A 43 -20.95 -14.76 21.85
C GLY A 43 -21.40 -14.22 20.49
N PRO A 44 -22.71 -14.28 20.20
CA PRO A 44 -23.27 -13.72 18.97
C PRO A 44 -23.01 -12.22 18.90
N LYS A 45 -22.72 -11.73 17.69
CA LYS A 45 -22.50 -10.31 17.44
C LYS A 45 -23.84 -9.58 17.44
N GLU A 46 -23.89 -8.41 18.07
CA GLU A 46 -25.06 -7.54 18.06
C GLU A 46 -25.09 -6.63 16.84
N LEU A 47 -26.26 -6.06 16.56
CA LEU A 47 -26.45 -5.12 15.46
C LEU A 47 -25.67 -3.82 15.68
N TYR A 48 -25.24 -3.26 14.56
CA TYR A 48 -24.52 -1.99 14.51
C TYR A 48 -25.48 -0.80 14.70
N HIS A 49 -25.10 0.12 15.59
CA HIS A 49 -25.80 1.37 15.82
C HIS A 49 -24.87 2.55 15.58
N ARG A 50 -25.19 3.37 14.57
CA ARG A 50 -24.35 4.49 14.14
C ARG A 50 -24.14 5.56 15.20
N GLY A 51 -25.18 5.89 15.99
CA GLY A 51 -25.11 6.91 17.04
C GLY A 51 -24.01 6.64 18.07
N PRO A 52 -24.09 5.51 18.81
CA PRO A 52 -23.05 5.11 19.76
C PRO A 52 -21.65 4.97 19.14
N ALA A 53 -21.55 4.49 17.89
CA ALA A 53 -20.27 4.36 17.20
C ALA A 53 -19.61 5.73 16.92
N ARG A 54 -20.40 6.74 16.52
CA ARG A 54 -19.94 8.12 16.32
C ARG A 54 -19.48 8.73 17.64
N GLU A 55 -20.27 8.59 18.70
CA GLU A 55 -19.92 9.08 20.04
C GLU A 55 -18.61 8.46 20.54
N ALA A 56 -18.41 7.16 20.29
CA ALA A 56 -17.16 6.48 20.61
C ALA A 56 -15.98 7.04 19.80
N ALA A 57 -16.14 7.28 18.50
CA ALA A 57 -15.09 7.86 17.65
C ALA A 57 -14.67 9.27 18.13
N GLU A 58 -15.65 10.12 18.45
CA GLU A 58 -15.40 11.45 19.01
C GLU A 58 -14.70 11.40 20.38
N ALA A 59 -15.13 10.48 21.25
CA ALA A 59 -14.50 10.27 22.55
C ALA A 59 -13.06 9.77 22.42
N HIS A 60 -12.80 8.87 21.49
CA HIS A 60 -11.44 8.39 21.20
C HIS A 60 -10.58 9.48 20.60
N ALA A 61 -11.13 10.35 19.73
CA ALA A 61 -10.42 11.52 19.20
C ALA A 61 -9.99 12.48 20.31
N ARG A 62 -10.90 12.80 21.25
CA ARG A 62 -10.59 13.57 22.47
C ARG A 62 -9.46 12.93 23.27
N HIS A 63 -9.59 11.63 23.54
CA HIS A 63 -8.61 10.88 24.32
C HIS A 63 -7.23 10.88 23.65
N PHE A 64 -7.19 10.71 22.32
CA PHE A 64 -5.96 10.73 21.53
C PHE A 64 -5.29 12.11 21.58
N LEU A 65 -6.05 13.18 21.35
CA LEU A 65 -5.57 14.56 21.46
C LEU A 65 -4.96 14.83 22.85
N GLN A 66 -5.70 14.53 23.91
CA GLN A 66 -5.21 14.70 25.29
C GLN A 66 -3.94 13.88 25.55
N SER A 67 -3.82 12.69 24.96
CA SER A 67 -2.63 11.87 25.07
C SER A 67 -1.41 12.47 24.35
N ARG A 68 -1.61 13.15 23.22
CA ARG A 68 -0.54 13.89 22.51
C ARG A 68 -0.13 15.15 23.26
N LEU A 69 -1.09 15.90 23.80
CA LEU A 69 -0.81 17.05 24.67
C LEU A 69 -0.01 16.65 25.91
N ARG A 70 -0.40 15.55 26.58
CA ARG A 70 0.38 15.01 27.70
C ARG A 70 1.79 14.60 27.28
N GLN A 71 1.94 13.97 26.12
CA GLN A 71 3.26 13.60 25.59
C GLN A 71 4.13 14.86 25.38
N LEU A 72 3.61 15.89 24.72
CA LEU A 72 4.33 17.14 24.48
C LEU A 72 4.71 17.85 25.79
N ARG A 73 3.77 17.95 26.73
CA ARG A 73 4.01 18.56 28.06
C ARG A 73 5.02 17.79 28.91
N SER A 74 5.21 16.49 28.63
CA SER A 74 6.20 15.65 29.32
C SER A 74 7.62 15.78 28.77
N LEU A 75 7.80 16.43 27.62
CA LEU A 75 9.13 16.68 27.08
C LEU A 75 9.89 17.64 27.99
N PRO A 76 11.20 17.43 28.21
CA PRO A 76 12.03 18.41 28.89
C PRO A 76 12.08 19.72 28.09
N ALA A 77 12.58 20.79 28.71
CA ALA A 77 12.91 22.00 27.97
C ALA A 77 13.91 21.64 26.86
N ILE A 78 13.51 21.85 25.61
CA ILE A 78 14.28 21.56 24.40
C ILE A 78 14.37 22.83 23.57
N ASP A 79 15.50 23.04 22.92
CA ASP A 79 15.79 24.25 22.13
C ASP A 79 15.25 24.18 20.69
N PHE A 80 14.32 23.26 20.42
CA PHE A 80 13.67 23.10 19.12
C PHE A 80 12.17 22.84 19.30
N GLN A 81 11.39 23.14 18.25
CA GLN A 81 9.96 22.87 18.26
C GLN A 81 9.73 21.36 18.09
N PRO A 82 9.17 20.63 19.07
CA PRO A 82 8.96 19.19 18.91
C PRO A 82 7.88 18.89 17.87
N ILE A 83 8.05 17.79 17.13
CA ILE A 83 7.05 17.23 16.22
C ILE A 83 6.75 15.77 16.59
N VAL A 84 5.48 15.39 16.52
CA VAL A 84 5.03 14.01 16.68
C VAL A 84 4.53 13.49 15.35
N THR A 85 5.27 12.54 14.76
CA THR A 85 4.91 11.90 13.49
C THR A 85 4.30 10.53 13.75
N MET A 86 3.10 10.28 13.23
CA MET A 86 2.38 9.01 13.41
C MET A 86 1.87 8.51 12.06
N PRO A 87 2.64 7.64 11.36
CA PRO A 87 2.21 7.07 10.10
C PRO A 87 1.21 5.94 10.33
N PHE A 88 0.23 5.85 9.43
CA PHE A 88 -0.79 4.80 9.41
C PHE A 88 -1.09 4.43 7.96
N ASP A 89 -1.43 3.16 7.71
CA ASP A 89 -2.01 2.77 6.43
C ASP A 89 -3.34 3.47 6.21
N ALA A 90 -3.54 4.05 5.02
CA ALA A 90 -4.74 4.83 4.74
C ALA A 90 -6.04 4.00 4.87
N GLU A 91 -5.98 2.72 4.48
CA GLU A 91 -7.11 1.79 4.59
C GLU A 91 -7.50 1.47 6.04
N LEU A 92 -6.67 1.78 7.04
CA LEU A 92 -7.08 1.70 8.43
C LEU A 92 -8.35 2.54 8.64
N PHE A 93 -8.42 3.74 8.06
CA PHE A 93 -9.50 4.69 8.27
C PHE A 93 -10.60 4.55 7.20
N GLY A 94 -11.61 3.74 7.51
CA GLY A 94 -12.85 3.61 6.74
C GLY A 94 -13.04 2.21 6.15
N HIS A 95 -11.95 1.50 5.87
CA HIS A 95 -12.01 0.09 5.45
C HIS A 95 -11.95 -0.84 6.66
N TRP A 96 -10.79 -0.94 7.33
CA TRP A 96 -10.60 -1.79 8.51
C TRP A 96 -11.36 -1.27 9.72
N TRP A 97 -11.18 0.00 10.05
CA TRP A 97 -11.94 0.71 11.06
C TRP A 97 -12.92 1.67 10.41
N TYR A 98 -14.19 1.27 10.36
CA TYR A 98 -15.22 1.98 9.60
C TYR A 98 -15.42 3.43 10.04
N GLU A 99 -15.37 3.70 11.34
CA GLU A 99 -15.53 5.03 11.91
C GLU A 99 -14.23 5.85 11.90
N GLY A 100 -13.13 5.31 11.39
CA GLY A 100 -11.82 5.97 11.33
C GLY A 100 -11.85 7.37 10.70
N PRO A 101 -12.59 7.64 9.60
CA PRO A 101 -12.70 8.98 9.04
C PRO A 101 -13.41 9.97 9.98
N GLN A 102 -14.41 9.51 10.75
CA GLN A 102 -15.10 10.35 11.75
C GLN A 102 -14.16 10.67 12.92
N PHE A 103 -13.33 9.71 13.34
CA PHE A 103 -12.27 9.96 14.30
C PHE A 103 -11.28 11.00 13.80
N LEU A 104 -10.78 10.88 12.56
CA LEU A 104 -9.81 11.83 11.98
C LEU A 104 -10.41 13.24 11.89
N GLU A 105 -11.63 13.36 11.39
CA GLU A 105 -12.35 14.63 11.31
C GLU A 105 -12.51 15.28 12.68
N SER A 106 -12.97 14.51 13.67
CA SER A 106 -13.14 14.99 15.04
C SER A 106 -11.81 15.39 15.67
N PHE A 107 -10.75 14.59 15.49
CA PHE A 107 -9.40 14.91 15.97
C PHE A 107 -8.88 16.21 15.37
N ILE A 108 -9.01 16.39 14.05
CA ILE A 108 -8.54 17.60 13.35
C ILE A 108 -9.28 18.84 13.85
N ARG A 109 -10.61 18.79 13.98
CA ARG A 109 -11.39 19.93 14.49
C ARG A 109 -10.99 20.30 15.92
N GLN A 110 -10.83 19.30 16.78
CA GLN A 110 -10.46 19.54 18.16
C GLN A 110 -9.03 20.04 18.30
N ALA A 111 -8.09 19.50 17.52
CA ALA A 111 -6.72 19.99 17.48
C ALA A 111 -6.66 21.45 17.00
N ALA A 112 -7.41 21.80 15.95
CA ALA A 112 -7.51 23.18 15.46
C ALA A 112 -8.08 24.14 16.53
N ALA A 113 -9.06 23.70 17.33
CA ALA A 113 -9.58 24.48 18.45
C ALA A 113 -8.58 24.66 19.61
N ASN A 114 -7.55 23.81 19.70
CA ASN A 114 -6.47 23.87 20.68
C ASN A 114 -5.14 24.32 20.04
N GLY A 115 -5.20 25.11 18.97
CA GLY A 115 -4.06 25.46 18.12
C GLY A 115 -2.89 26.19 18.81
N GLU A 116 -3.11 26.71 20.02
CA GLU A 116 -2.05 27.29 20.85
C GLU A 116 -1.12 26.23 21.45
N GLU A 117 -1.65 25.05 21.79
CA GLU A 117 -0.87 23.97 22.43
C GLU A 117 -0.45 22.87 21.44
N LEU A 118 -1.22 22.64 20.38
CA LEU A 118 -0.92 21.64 19.37
C LEU A 118 -1.24 22.17 17.98
N GLN A 119 -0.22 22.26 17.13
CA GLN A 119 -0.38 22.66 15.73
C GLN A 119 -0.27 21.45 14.82
N LEU A 120 -1.30 21.27 13.98
CA LEU A 120 -1.22 20.33 12.86
C LEU A 120 -0.43 20.99 11.73
N THR A 121 0.49 20.23 11.14
CA THR A 121 1.35 20.71 10.07
C THR A 121 1.62 19.61 9.05
N THR A 122 2.20 19.97 7.92
CA THR A 122 2.73 19.02 6.94
C THR A 122 4.25 18.90 7.12
N PRO A 123 4.88 17.78 6.71
CA PRO A 123 6.33 17.64 6.79
C PRO A 123 7.08 18.78 6.09
N GLY A 124 6.61 19.21 4.90
CA GLY A 124 7.23 20.31 4.16
C GLY A 124 7.13 21.66 4.87
N ALA A 125 5.96 21.99 5.43
CA ALA A 125 5.77 23.24 6.17
C ALA A 125 6.61 23.28 7.46
N TYR A 126 6.69 22.15 8.17
CA TYR A 126 7.53 22.04 9.35
C TYR A 126 9.01 22.24 9.04
N LEU A 127 9.54 21.57 8.00
CA LEU A 127 10.94 21.71 7.58
C LEU A 127 11.26 23.14 7.11
N ALA A 128 10.32 23.82 6.44
CA ALA A 128 10.49 25.22 6.06
C ALA A 128 10.57 26.16 7.28
N ALA A 129 9.77 25.89 8.32
CA ALA A 129 9.79 26.66 9.57
C ALA A 129 10.99 26.32 10.47
N ASN A 130 11.55 25.12 10.34
CA ASN A 130 12.66 24.61 11.14
C ASN A 130 13.85 24.26 10.22
N PRO A 131 14.62 25.24 9.71
CA PRO A 131 15.65 24.97 8.72
C PRO A 131 16.91 24.29 9.28
N ARG A 132 17.10 24.29 10.61
CA ARG A 132 18.23 23.62 11.27
C ARG A 132 17.81 22.22 11.69
N GLN A 133 18.46 21.21 11.12
CA GLN A 133 18.23 19.80 11.42
C GLN A 133 19.54 19.15 11.88
N GLU A 134 19.44 18.14 12.74
CA GLU A 134 20.58 17.29 13.06
C GLU A 134 20.89 16.37 11.88
N ILE A 135 22.18 16.20 11.58
CA ILE A 135 22.63 15.24 10.57
C ILE A 135 22.80 13.90 11.27
N ALA A 136 21.98 12.93 10.88
CA ALA A 136 22.06 11.56 11.37
C ALA A 136 22.23 10.58 10.20
N ALA A 137 22.85 9.43 10.48
CA ALA A 137 22.91 8.30 9.56
C ALA A 137 21.97 7.19 10.08
N PRO A 138 20.76 7.03 9.52
CA PRO A 138 19.83 6.01 9.97
C PRO A 138 20.40 4.61 9.75
N ALA A 139 20.18 3.72 10.71
CA ALA A 139 20.49 2.30 10.54
C ALA A 139 19.53 1.65 9.53
N ALA A 140 20.00 0.60 8.85
CA ALA A 140 19.17 -0.21 7.97
C ALA A 140 17.98 -0.78 8.75
N SER A 141 16.78 -0.33 8.42
CA SER A 141 15.55 -0.65 9.14
C SER A 141 14.34 -0.52 8.23
N SER A 142 13.23 -1.11 8.67
CA SER A 142 11.90 -0.92 8.11
C SER A 142 10.89 -0.75 9.24
N TRP A 143 9.65 -0.37 8.90
CA TRP A 143 8.52 -0.41 9.83
C TRP A 143 7.77 -1.76 9.85
N GLY A 144 8.33 -2.80 9.19
CA GLY A 144 7.76 -4.14 9.14
C GLY A 144 8.07 -4.98 10.39
N ASP A 145 7.73 -6.28 10.34
CA ASP A 145 7.97 -7.22 11.44
C ASP A 145 9.43 -7.17 11.92
N LYS A 146 9.61 -6.94 13.22
CA LYS A 146 10.89 -6.79 13.92
C LYS A 146 11.81 -5.66 13.43
N GLY A 147 11.31 -4.73 12.61
CA GLY A 147 12.05 -3.53 12.22
C GLY A 147 13.14 -3.71 11.16
N TYR A 148 13.17 -4.87 10.47
CA TYR A 148 14.17 -5.20 9.44
C TYR A 148 13.49 -5.68 8.15
N TRP A 149 14.22 -6.44 7.31
CA TRP A 149 13.77 -6.84 5.97
C TRP A 149 13.03 -8.17 5.92
N ARG A 150 12.84 -8.87 7.05
CA ARG A 150 12.31 -10.24 7.11
C ARG A 150 10.92 -10.39 6.47
N VAL A 151 10.15 -9.32 6.40
CA VAL A 151 8.85 -9.33 5.71
C VAL A 151 9.01 -9.57 4.21
N TRP A 152 10.06 -9.02 3.60
CA TRP A 152 10.30 -9.08 2.16
C TRP A 152 11.41 -10.06 1.77
N LEU A 153 12.34 -10.37 2.69
CA LEU A 153 13.45 -11.28 2.47
C LEU A 153 13.48 -12.37 3.54
N ASP A 154 12.89 -13.51 3.21
CA ASP A 154 12.94 -14.74 3.99
C ASP A 154 12.90 -16.00 3.11
N GLU A 155 12.82 -17.17 3.72
CA GLU A 155 12.77 -18.46 3.01
C GLU A 155 11.59 -18.57 2.03
N SER A 156 10.46 -17.90 2.30
CA SER A 156 9.23 -18.02 1.51
C SER A 156 9.25 -17.19 0.21
N ASN A 157 10.02 -16.10 0.18
CA ASN A 157 10.03 -15.13 -0.92
C ASN A 157 11.42 -14.83 -1.49
N SER A 158 12.50 -15.37 -0.90
CA SER A 158 13.89 -15.16 -1.37
C SER A 158 14.12 -15.58 -2.83
N TRP A 159 13.34 -16.53 -3.34
CA TRP A 159 13.41 -16.99 -4.73
C TRP A 159 13.13 -15.88 -5.76
N ILE A 160 12.42 -14.80 -5.37
CA ILE A 160 12.07 -13.70 -6.27
C ILE A 160 13.31 -12.94 -6.75
N TYR A 161 14.27 -12.71 -5.84
CA TYR A 161 15.34 -11.75 -6.02
C TYR A 161 16.35 -12.10 -7.13
N PRO A 162 16.81 -13.35 -7.30
CA PRO A 162 17.66 -13.72 -8.43
C PRO A 162 17.04 -13.36 -9.79
N HIS A 163 15.72 -13.52 -9.93
CA HIS A 163 14.99 -13.16 -11.15
C HIS A 163 14.92 -11.64 -11.34
N LEU A 164 14.58 -10.88 -10.29
CA LEU A 164 14.56 -9.41 -10.36
C LEU A 164 15.93 -8.82 -10.67
N HIS A 165 17.00 -9.32 -10.05
CA HIS A 165 18.36 -8.86 -10.32
C HIS A 165 18.82 -9.17 -11.74
N THR A 166 18.38 -10.31 -12.30
CA THR A 166 18.69 -10.66 -13.69
C THR A 166 17.92 -9.79 -14.67
N ALA A 167 16.62 -9.59 -14.45
CA ALA A 167 15.79 -8.71 -15.26
C ALA A 167 16.29 -7.25 -15.22
N ALA A 168 16.65 -6.73 -14.04
CA ALA A 168 17.18 -5.38 -13.91
C ALA A 168 18.50 -5.17 -14.67
N ARG A 169 19.45 -6.11 -14.58
CA ARG A 169 20.69 -6.07 -15.37
C ARG A 169 20.39 -6.09 -16.87
N ARG A 170 19.47 -6.97 -17.30
CA ARG A 170 19.08 -7.06 -18.72
C ARG A 170 18.41 -5.79 -19.22
N MET A 171 17.60 -5.13 -18.39
CA MET A 171 17.00 -3.84 -18.72
C MET A 171 18.06 -2.77 -18.96
N THR A 172 19.08 -2.68 -18.09
CA THR A 172 20.21 -1.76 -18.27
C THR A 172 21.00 -2.05 -19.54
N GLU A 173 21.26 -3.31 -19.86
CA GLU A 173 21.94 -3.71 -21.11
C GLU A 173 21.17 -3.25 -22.35
N LEU A 174 19.87 -3.57 -22.41
CA LEU A 174 19.00 -3.19 -23.53
C LEU A 174 18.85 -1.66 -23.64
N ALA A 175 18.70 -0.96 -22.51
CA ALA A 175 18.64 0.49 -22.49
C ALA A 175 19.91 1.10 -23.10
N ARG A 176 21.10 0.63 -22.70
CA ARG A 176 22.38 1.13 -23.22
C ARG A 176 22.55 0.82 -24.71
N GLN A 177 22.20 -0.39 -25.13
CA GLN A 177 22.29 -0.82 -26.53
C GLN A 177 21.46 0.06 -27.46
N HIS A 178 20.27 0.49 -27.02
CA HIS A 178 19.33 1.28 -27.81
C HIS A 178 19.34 2.79 -27.46
N ALA A 179 20.25 3.23 -26.59
CA ALA A 179 20.31 4.61 -26.10
C ALA A 179 20.51 5.68 -27.20
N PRO A 180 21.41 5.48 -28.19
CA PRO A 180 21.78 6.55 -29.12
C PRO A 180 20.61 7.01 -29.99
N GLU A 181 19.93 6.09 -30.67
CA GLU A 181 18.83 6.40 -31.60
C GLU A 181 17.80 5.25 -31.63
N PRO A 182 16.92 5.16 -30.62
CA PRO A 182 15.85 4.17 -30.62
C PRO A 182 14.79 4.55 -31.67
N SER A 183 14.37 3.60 -32.50
CA SER A 183 13.17 3.79 -33.32
C SER A 183 11.94 3.94 -32.41
N THR A 184 10.86 4.54 -32.92
CA THR A 184 9.60 4.68 -32.18
C THR A 184 9.07 3.33 -31.68
N PHE A 185 9.25 2.28 -32.46
CA PHE A 185 8.87 0.92 -32.07
C PHE A 185 9.75 0.39 -30.93
N VAL A 186 11.08 0.54 -31.01
CA VAL A 186 11.99 0.11 -29.94
C VAL A 186 11.74 0.88 -28.65
N ASP A 187 11.48 2.19 -28.72
CA ASP A 187 11.08 3.00 -27.57
C ASP A 187 9.83 2.45 -26.88
N ARG A 188 8.82 2.05 -27.67
CA ARG A 188 7.58 1.42 -27.19
C ARG A 188 7.87 0.10 -26.46
N VAL A 189 8.73 -0.77 -27.00
CA VAL A 189 9.13 -2.02 -26.32
C VAL A 189 9.87 -1.75 -25.02
N LEU A 190 10.84 -0.82 -25.02
CA LEU A 190 11.63 -0.49 -23.82
C LEU A 190 10.77 0.11 -22.70
N LYS A 191 9.74 0.89 -23.06
CA LYS A 191 8.72 1.35 -22.12
C LYS A 191 7.97 0.18 -21.49
N GLN A 192 7.50 -0.77 -22.30
CA GLN A 192 6.78 -1.93 -21.76
C GLN A 192 7.68 -2.82 -20.91
N LEU A 193 8.92 -3.07 -21.32
CA LEU A 193 9.92 -3.77 -20.49
C LEU A 193 10.11 -3.09 -19.13
N THR A 194 10.19 -1.77 -19.12
CA THR A 194 10.30 -1.01 -17.86
C THR A 194 9.08 -1.22 -16.97
N ARG A 195 7.86 -1.21 -17.54
CA ARG A 195 6.63 -1.47 -16.76
C ARG A 195 6.63 -2.88 -16.18
N GLU A 196 6.94 -3.91 -16.96
CA GLU A 196 6.98 -5.28 -16.46
C GLU A 196 8.00 -5.43 -15.33
N LEU A 197 9.18 -4.81 -15.46
CA LEU A 197 10.18 -4.82 -14.40
C LEU A 197 9.69 -4.11 -13.13
N LEU A 198 9.13 -2.90 -13.26
CA LEU A 198 8.61 -2.14 -12.11
C LEU A 198 7.47 -2.89 -11.42
N LEU A 199 6.58 -3.51 -12.19
CA LEU A 199 5.48 -4.32 -11.67
C LEU A 199 6.00 -5.57 -10.97
N ALA A 200 6.99 -6.26 -11.53
CA ALA A 200 7.64 -7.40 -10.87
C ALA A 200 8.35 -6.99 -9.55
N GLN A 201 8.82 -5.76 -9.45
CA GLN A 201 9.52 -5.20 -8.28
C GLN A 201 8.60 -4.69 -7.16
N SER A 202 7.27 -4.73 -7.31
CA SER A 202 6.37 -4.37 -6.22
C SER A 202 6.64 -5.23 -4.97
N SER A 203 6.86 -4.55 -3.85
CA SER A 203 7.14 -5.21 -2.56
C SER A 203 5.92 -5.94 -1.99
N ASP A 204 4.71 -5.62 -2.49
CA ASP A 204 3.47 -6.28 -2.14
C ASP A 204 3.52 -7.78 -2.43
N TRP A 205 4.23 -8.21 -3.48
CA TRP A 205 4.31 -9.63 -3.80
C TRP A 205 4.98 -10.43 -2.69
N ALA A 206 6.15 -9.98 -2.23
CA ALA A 206 6.87 -10.63 -1.14
C ALA A 206 6.08 -10.54 0.18
N PHE A 207 5.40 -9.42 0.43
CA PHE A 207 4.52 -9.22 1.59
C PHE A 207 3.33 -10.19 1.61
N LEU A 208 2.61 -10.34 0.50
CA LEU A 208 1.45 -11.22 0.38
C LEU A 208 1.84 -12.71 0.45
N ILE A 209 3.02 -13.07 -0.05
CA ILE A 209 3.60 -14.41 0.10
C ILE A 209 3.92 -14.68 1.57
N ARG A 210 4.59 -13.74 2.24
CA ARG A 210 4.99 -13.86 3.64
C ARG A 210 3.81 -13.91 4.61
N SER A 211 2.82 -13.04 4.41
CA SER A 211 1.62 -12.96 5.26
C SER A 211 0.62 -14.09 5.00
N GLY A 212 0.74 -14.79 3.86
CA GLY A 212 -0.17 -15.87 3.47
C GLY A 212 -1.56 -15.41 3.02
N THR A 213 -1.82 -14.11 3.01
CA THR A 213 -3.13 -13.53 2.69
C THR A 213 -3.55 -13.75 1.24
N ALA A 214 -2.60 -13.72 0.30
CA ALA A 214 -2.85 -13.97 -1.13
C ALA A 214 -1.64 -14.62 -1.83
N LYS A 215 -1.01 -15.60 -1.17
CA LYS A 215 0.25 -16.23 -1.62
C LYS A 215 0.23 -16.67 -3.09
N HIS A 216 -0.76 -17.47 -3.50
CA HIS A 216 -0.82 -17.98 -4.88
C HIS A 216 -0.98 -16.87 -5.92
N TYR A 217 -1.78 -15.84 -5.60
CA TYR A 217 -1.96 -14.69 -6.46
C TYR A 217 -0.65 -13.92 -6.62
N ALA A 218 0.03 -13.60 -5.52
CA ALA A 218 1.28 -12.87 -5.52
C ALA A 218 2.40 -13.63 -6.26
N THR A 219 2.55 -14.93 -5.99
CA THR A 219 3.51 -15.79 -6.73
C THR A 219 3.23 -15.76 -8.23
N ARG A 220 1.97 -15.90 -8.64
CA ARG A 220 1.59 -15.82 -10.05
C ARG A 220 1.89 -14.45 -10.66
N ARG A 221 1.58 -13.35 -9.96
CA ARG A 221 1.88 -11.99 -10.44
C ARG A 221 3.37 -11.78 -10.67
N THR A 222 4.21 -12.20 -9.73
CA THR A 222 5.67 -12.12 -9.90
C THR A 222 6.14 -12.91 -11.13
N HIS A 223 5.66 -14.15 -11.30
CA HIS A 223 6.01 -14.96 -12.46
C HIS A 223 5.53 -14.35 -13.78
N ASP A 224 4.28 -13.92 -13.85
CA ASP A 224 3.67 -13.37 -15.08
C ASP A 224 4.45 -12.13 -15.57
N HIS A 225 4.81 -11.21 -14.67
CA HIS A 225 5.60 -10.01 -15.04
C HIS A 225 7.03 -10.36 -15.46
N ILE A 226 7.72 -11.25 -14.74
CA ILE A 226 9.06 -11.71 -15.13
C ILE A 226 9.04 -12.43 -16.49
N GLN A 227 8.02 -13.25 -16.74
CA GLN A 227 7.88 -13.98 -17.99
C GLN A 227 7.67 -13.01 -19.16
N ARG A 228 6.74 -12.04 -19.04
CA ARG A 228 6.51 -11.03 -20.08
C ARG A 228 7.77 -10.20 -20.34
N PHE A 229 8.46 -9.78 -19.28
CA PHE A 229 9.73 -9.07 -19.38
C PHE A 229 10.74 -9.89 -20.20
N ASN A 230 10.98 -11.14 -19.81
CA ASN A 230 11.97 -12.00 -20.48
C ASN A 230 11.59 -12.24 -21.94
N THR A 231 10.31 -12.53 -22.23
CA THR A 231 9.84 -12.76 -23.60
C THR A 231 10.05 -11.52 -24.48
N LEU A 232 9.65 -10.33 -24.03
CA LEU A 232 9.86 -9.09 -24.78
C LEU A 232 11.36 -8.76 -24.94
N ALA A 233 12.16 -9.02 -23.90
CA ALA A 233 13.60 -8.74 -23.92
C ALA A 233 14.34 -9.65 -24.92
N GLU A 234 13.99 -10.94 -24.94
CA GLU A 234 14.52 -11.91 -25.90
C GLU A 234 14.10 -11.57 -27.32
N GLN A 235 12.82 -11.23 -27.53
CA GLN A 235 12.31 -10.83 -28.83
C GLN A 235 12.96 -9.55 -29.36
N LEU A 236 13.17 -8.55 -28.50
CA LEU A 236 13.87 -7.30 -28.84
C LEU A 236 15.32 -7.57 -29.22
N SER A 237 16.02 -8.39 -28.43
CA SER A 237 17.41 -8.78 -28.69
C SER A 237 17.57 -9.50 -30.02
N ALA A 238 16.58 -10.31 -30.39
CA ALA A 238 16.54 -11.03 -31.66
C ALA A 238 15.90 -10.22 -32.80
N SER A 239 15.53 -8.96 -32.58
CA SER A 239 14.88 -8.08 -33.57
C SER A 239 13.63 -8.68 -34.21
N ARG A 240 12.83 -9.44 -33.43
CA ARG A 240 11.64 -10.19 -33.87
C ARG A 240 10.49 -10.06 -32.86
N VAL A 241 10.19 -8.83 -32.46
CA VAL A 241 9.12 -8.54 -31.51
C VAL A 241 7.77 -8.85 -32.12
N ASP A 242 6.99 -9.66 -31.41
CA ASP A 242 5.59 -9.91 -31.73
C ASP A 242 4.77 -8.70 -31.28
N GLU A 243 4.31 -7.91 -32.25
CA GLU A 243 3.55 -6.69 -31.98
C GLU A 243 2.17 -6.99 -31.35
N ALA A 244 1.56 -8.15 -31.63
CA ALA A 244 0.31 -8.54 -31.01
C ALA A 244 0.52 -8.82 -29.51
N PHE A 245 1.59 -9.55 -29.18
CA PHE A 245 1.97 -9.81 -27.79
C PHE A 245 2.34 -8.53 -27.04
N LEU A 246 3.11 -7.63 -27.66
CA LEU A 246 3.42 -6.31 -27.09
C LEU A 246 2.14 -5.53 -26.79
N SER A 247 1.20 -5.49 -27.73
CA SER A 247 -0.07 -4.77 -27.59
C SER A 247 -0.95 -5.37 -26.47
N GLU A 248 -0.96 -6.69 -26.32
CA GLU A 248 -1.64 -7.34 -25.18
C GLU A 248 -1.02 -6.91 -23.84
N CYS A 249 0.32 -6.92 -23.75
CA CYS A 249 1.02 -6.46 -22.55
C CYS A 249 0.70 -4.99 -22.25
N GLU A 250 0.73 -4.12 -23.25
CA GLU A 250 0.41 -2.70 -23.09
C GLU A 250 -1.04 -2.44 -22.70
N GLN A 251 -1.99 -3.27 -23.16
CA GLN A 251 -3.39 -3.15 -22.76
C GLN A 251 -3.60 -3.57 -21.30
N ARG A 252 -2.92 -4.65 -20.89
CA ARG A 252 -3.06 -5.25 -19.55
C ARG A 252 -2.29 -4.45 -18.48
N ASP A 253 -1.04 -4.10 -18.79
CA ASP A 253 -0.04 -3.57 -17.87
C ASP A 253 0.35 -2.15 -18.33
N ASN A 254 -0.66 -1.26 -18.30
CA ASN A 254 -0.64 0.08 -18.91
C ASN A 254 -0.22 1.22 -17.96
N LEU A 255 0.29 0.88 -16.77
CA LEU A 255 0.72 1.87 -15.77
C LEU A 255 1.91 2.70 -16.28
N PHE A 256 1.98 3.97 -15.91
CA PHE A 256 3.03 4.90 -16.34
C PHE A 256 3.12 5.03 -17.88
N PRO A 257 2.13 5.70 -18.53
CA PRO A 257 2.14 5.87 -19.99
C PRO A 257 3.40 6.58 -20.49
N ASN A 258 3.96 7.49 -19.68
CA ASN A 258 5.16 8.27 -19.99
C ASN A 258 6.42 7.75 -19.28
N VAL A 259 6.47 6.45 -18.95
CA VAL A 259 7.65 5.87 -18.30
C VAL A 259 8.91 6.15 -19.11
N ASN A 260 9.96 6.60 -18.42
CA ASN A 260 11.23 6.91 -19.05
C ASN A 260 12.23 5.79 -18.76
N TRP A 261 12.39 4.88 -19.72
CA TRP A 261 13.34 3.76 -19.61
C TRP A 261 14.81 4.24 -19.56
N ARG A 262 15.09 5.50 -19.89
CA ARG A 262 16.46 6.06 -19.83
C ARG A 262 17.00 6.21 -18.41
N HIS A 263 16.17 6.03 -17.37
CA HIS A 263 16.65 5.91 -15.99
C HIS A 263 17.53 4.67 -15.75
N TYR A 264 17.57 3.72 -16.70
CA TYR A 264 18.40 2.52 -16.64
C TYR A 264 19.74 2.63 -17.40
N LEU A 265 20.12 3.83 -17.88
CA LEU A 265 21.42 4.08 -18.54
C LEU A 265 22.58 4.13 -17.55
#